data_AF-A0A9X8G227-F1
#
_entry.id   AF-A0A9X8G227-F1
#
_cell.length_a   1.000
_cell.length_b   1.000
_cell.length_c   1.000
_cell.angle_alpha   90.00
_cell.angle_beta   90.00
_cell.angle_gamma   90.00
#
_symmetry.space_group_name_H-M   'P 1'
#
loop_
_entity.id
_entity.type
_entity.pdbx_description
1 polymer ?
#
loop_
_entity_poly.entity_id
_entity_poly.type
_entity_poly.pdbx_seq_one_letter_code
_entity_poly.pdbx_strand_id
1 'polypeptide(L)'
;MKRINVLFVALFLAGCTNFSAQQPYRSANGERMVISANMPNGMLKLWVNDVLVVDDTSLNQDKSLAAAFSQSYTNIYNGTYKGQKVMARCKFSRDSRECDVFVDGEHAANLFLR
;
A
#
# COMPACT_ATOMS: atom_id res chain seq x y z
N MET A 1 -38.22 24.21 -1.64
CA MET A 1 -36.82 24.14 -1.17
C MET A 1 -36.56 22.89 -0.30
N LYS A 2 -36.93 21.68 -0.74
CA LYS A 2 -36.72 20.42 0.04
C LYS A 2 -35.87 19.36 -0.69
N ARG A 3 -35.66 19.53 -2.01
CA ARG A 3 -34.95 18.55 -2.85
C ARG A 3 -33.43 18.80 -2.97
N ILE A 4 -32.95 19.99 -2.60
CA ILE A 4 -31.52 20.34 -2.66
C ILE A 4 -30.74 19.74 -1.48
N ASN A 5 -31.38 19.62 -0.30
CA ASN A 5 -30.73 19.05 0.89
C ASN A 5 -30.42 17.55 0.79
N VAL A 6 -31.13 16.81 -0.09
CA VAL A 6 -30.87 15.37 -0.28
C VAL A 6 -29.62 15.14 -1.13
N LEU A 7 -29.28 16.06 -2.04
CA LEU A 7 -28.14 15.91 -2.93
C LEU A 7 -26.79 16.06 -2.20
N PHE A 8 -26.73 16.91 -1.17
CA PHE A 8 -25.49 17.12 -0.41
C PHE A 8 -25.13 15.94 0.51
N VAL A 9 -26.11 15.18 1.03
CA VAL A 9 -25.83 14.03 1.91
C VAL A 9 -25.24 12.85 1.14
N ALA A 10 -25.62 12.66 -0.14
CA ALA A 10 -25.07 11.60 -0.98
C ALA A 10 -23.59 11.84 -1.37
N LEU A 11 -23.17 13.11 -1.49
CA LEU A 11 -21.78 13.49 -1.78
C LEU A 11 -20.83 13.24 -0.60
N PHE A 12 -21.33 13.17 0.64
CA PHE A 12 -20.52 12.88 1.82
C PHE A 12 -20.26 11.38 2.06
N LEU A 13 -21.02 10.48 1.42
CA LEU A 13 -20.81 9.03 1.52
C LEU A 13 -19.83 8.48 0.45
N ALA A 14 -19.43 9.32 -0.52
CA ALA A 14 -18.46 8.95 -1.56
C ALA A 14 -17.00 9.18 -1.16
N GLY A 15 -16.74 9.75 0.02
CA GLY A 15 -15.39 10.00 0.53
C GLY A 15 -14.99 8.99 1.60
N CYS A 16 -13.76 8.49 1.53
CA CYS A 16 -13.05 7.73 2.57
C CYS A 16 -13.28 6.20 2.62
N THR A 17 -13.23 5.48 1.50
CA THR A 17 -12.82 4.08 1.57
C THR A 17 -11.30 4.01 1.78
N ASN A 18 -10.88 4.07 3.04
CA ASN A 18 -9.48 3.86 3.43
C ASN A 18 -9.22 2.35 3.50
N PHE A 19 -8.85 1.75 2.37
CA PHE A 19 -8.44 0.34 2.38
C PHE A 19 -7.20 0.18 3.25
N SER A 20 -7.15 -0.88 4.05
CA SER A 20 -5.99 -1.14 4.90
C SER A 20 -5.72 -2.63 5.09
N ALA A 21 -4.48 -2.94 5.43
CA ALA A 21 -4.03 -4.28 5.77
C ALA A 21 -2.85 -4.19 6.74
N GLN A 22 -2.70 -5.22 7.59
CA GLN A 22 -1.51 -5.38 8.42
C GLN A 22 -1.18 -6.86 8.56
N GLN A 23 0.11 -7.17 8.62
CA GLN A 23 0.59 -8.52 8.85
C GLN A 23 1.88 -8.50 9.69
N PRO A 24 2.00 -9.35 10.72
CA PRO A 24 3.25 -9.52 11.42
C PRO A 24 4.27 -10.28 10.54
N TYR A 25 5.53 -9.90 10.65
CA TYR A 25 6.67 -10.54 9.99
C TYR A 25 7.79 -10.75 10.99
N ARG A 26 8.54 -11.84 10.82
CA ARG A 26 9.76 -12.10 11.59
C ARG A 26 10.91 -12.30 10.61
N SER A 27 11.87 -11.40 10.62
CA SER A 27 13.03 -11.45 9.73
C SER A 27 14.01 -12.55 10.14
N ALA A 28 14.92 -12.89 9.21
CA ALA A 28 15.97 -13.88 9.42
C ALA A 28 16.88 -13.56 10.63
N ASN A 29 17.10 -12.27 10.94
CA ASN A 29 17.86 -11.83 12.13
C ASN A 29 17.06 -11.94 13.45
N GLY A 30 15.80 -12.40 13.40
CA GLY A 30 14.94 -12.58 14.56
C GLY A 30 14.12 -11.36 14.98
N GLU A 31 14.28 -10.19 14.33
CA GLU A 31 13.46 -9.01 14.58
C GLU A 31 11.98 -9.29 14.25
N ARG A 32 11.09 -8.83 15.13
CA ARG A 32 9.64 -8.87 14.90
C ARG A 32 9.20 -7.51 14.37
N MET A 33 8.49 -7.55 13.25
CA MET A 33 7.96 -6.38 12.58
C MET A 33 6.47 -6.52 12.37
N VAL A 34 5.76 -5.40 12.32
CA VAL A 34 4.42 -5.30 11.78
C VAL A 34 4.52 -4.49 10.50
N ILE A 35 4.12 -5.12 9.39
CA ILE A 35 4.05 -4.47 8.09
C ILE A 35 2.58 -4.10 7.88
N SER A 36 2.31 -2.82 7.70
CA SER A 36 0.97 -2.33 7.45
C SER A 36 0.92 -1.42 6.23
N ALA A 37 -0.24 -1.38 5.58
CA ALA A 37 -0.47 -0.48 4.46
C ALA A 37 -1.89 0.07 4.51
N ASN A 38 -2.07 1.27 3.97
CA ASN A 38 -3.37 1.82 3.69
C ASN A 38 -3.38 2.62 2.38
N MET A 39 -4.58 2.92 1.88
CA MET A 39 -4.78 3.67 0.64
C MET A 39 -5.73 4.85 0.81
N PRO A 40 -5.34 5.90 1.55
CA PRO A 40 -6.11 7.13 1.62
C PRO A 40 -6.21 7.77 0.23
N ASN A 41 -7.45 8.00 -0.22
CA ASN A 41 -7.74 8.59 -1.53
C ASN A 41 -7.08 7.84 -2.70
N GLY A 42 -6.85 6.53 -2.56
CA GLY A 42 -6.23 5.69 -3.59
C GLY A 42 -4.70 5.74 -3.65
N MET A 43 -4.03 6.45 -2.75
CA MET A 43 -2.57 6.55 -2.69
C MET A 43 -2.00 5.57 -1.67
N LEU A 44 -1.08 4.69 -2.07
CA LEU A 44 -0.50 3.71 -1.17
C LEU A 44 0.42 4.38 -0.13
N LYS A 45 0.24 3.99 1.12
CA LYS A 45 1.22 4.21 2.17
C LYS A 45 1.54 2.88 2.84
N LEU A 46 2.81 2.65 3.14
CA LEU A 46 3.31 1.43 3.78
C LEU A 46 4.19 1.77 4.96
N TRP A 47 3.96 1.09 6.07
CA TRP A 47 4.69 1.22 7.32
C TRP A 47 5.32 -0.09 7.74
N VAL A 48 6.45 0.02 8.43
CA VAL A 48 7.09 -1.07 9.15
C VAL A 48 7.29 -0.59 10.59
N ASN A 49 6.65 -1.24 11.56
CA ASN A 49 6.68 -0.83 12.98
C ASN A 49 6.40 0.68 13.16
N ASP A 50 5.33 1.18 12.53
CA ASP A 50 4.91 2.59 12.55
C ASP A 50 5.85 3.60 11.86
N VAL A 51 6.98 3.15 11.28
CA VAL A 51 7.83 3.99 10.43
C VAL A 51 7.28 3.98 9.02
N LEU A 52 6.97 5.15 8.46
CA LEU A 52 6.52 5.28 7.07
C LEU A 52 7.69 5.00 6.12
N VAL A 53 7.57 3.94 5.32
CA VAL A 53 8.63 3.46 4.43
C VAL A 53 8.32 3.78 2.96
N VAL A 54 7.05 3.71 2.60
CA VAL A 54 6.56 4.12 1.26
C VAL A 54 5.44 5.13 1.47
N ASP A 55 5.54 6.26 0.78
CA ASP A 55 4.46 7.21 0.61
C ASP A 55 4.33 7.55 -0.87
N ASP A 56 3.26 7.08 -1.54
CA ASP A 56 3.02 7.32 -2.97
C ASP A 56 2.70 8.79 -3.29
N THR A 57 2.53 9.65 -2.28
CA THR A 57 2.53 11.12 -2.49
C THR A 57 3.93 11.68 -2.73
N SER A 58 4.96 10.99 -2.26
CA SER A 58 6.36 11.31 -2.51
C SER A 58 6.83 10.57 -3.76
N LEU A 59 7.67 11.21 -4.56
CA LEU A 59 8.28 10.69 -5.80
C LEU A 59 9.24 9.50 -5.57
N ASN A 60 8.91 8.53 -4.70
CA ASN A 60 9.58 7.22 -4.62
C ASN A 60 9.14 6.26 -5.74
N GLN A 61 8.67 6.85 -6.85
CA GLN A 61 8.29 6.15 -8.06
C GLN A 61 9.55 5.82 -8.85
N ASP A 62 10.22 4.74 -8.43
CA ASP A 62 10.70 3.80 -9.43
C ASP A 62 9.46 3.18 -10.11
N LYS A 63 8.75 3.99 -10.90
CA LYS A 63 7.89 3.55 -12.01
C LYS A 63 8.80 2.96 -13.10
N SER A 64 9.78 2.16 -12.68
CA SER A 64 10.68 1.49 -13.57
C SER A 64 9.81 0.57 -14.41
N LEU A 65 10.20 0.45 -15.66
CA LEU A 65 9.55 -0.30 -16.73
C LEU A 65 9.22 -1.77 -16.37
N ALA A 66 9.53 -2.26 -15.18
CA ALA A 66 9.08 -3.56 -14.66
C ALA A 66 7.54 -3.72 -14.62
N ALA A 67 6.76 -2.64 -14.46
CA ALA A 67 5.30 -2.71 -14.68
C ALA A 67 4.94 -2.98 -16.16
N ALA A 68 5.84 -2.73 -17.11
CA ALA A 68 5.69 -3.11 -18.51
C ALA A 68 6.09 -4.57 -18.80
N PHE A 69 6.82 -5.24 -17.89
CA PHE A 69 7.29 -6.63 -18.04
C PHE A 69 6.61 -7.64 -17.12
N SER A 70 5.79 -7.19 -16.16
CA SER A 70 4.99 -8.06 -15.29
C SER A 70 3.50 -7.90 -15.58
N GLN A 71 2.84 -8.98 -16.04
CA GLN A 71 1.39 -8.97 -16.26
C GLN A 71 0.58 -9.04 -14.95
N SER A 72 1.24 -9.26 -13.81
CA SER A 72 0.57 -9.54 -12.53
C SER A 72 0.57 -8.38 -11.54
N TYR A 73 1.54 -7.44 -11.62
CA TYR A 73 1.65 -6.30 -10.70
C TYR A 73 1.72 -5.01 -11.48
N THR A 74 0.93 -4.02 -11.06
CA THR A 74 0.79 -2.74 -11.76
C THR A 74 1.77 -1.69 -11.24
N ASN A 75 2.20 -1.81 -9.98
CA ASN A 75 3.09 -0.84 -9.34
C ASN A 75 4.16 -1.54 -8.49
N ILE A 76 5.36 -0.99 -8.48
CA ILE A 76 6.45 -1.38 -7.58
C ILE A 76 6.86 -0.15 -6.80
N TYR A 77 6.99 -0.31 -5.49
CA TYR A 77 7.39 0.73 -4.56
C TYR A 77 8.63 0.29 -3.82
N ASN A 78 9.56 1.21 -3.61
CA ASN A 78 10.78 0.98 -2.86
C ASN A 78 10.85 1.94 -1.67
N GLY A 79 11.46 1.49 -0.59
CA GLY A 79 11.74 2.28 0.59
C GLY A 79 12.87 1.66 1.41
N THR A 80 13.12 2.23 2.58
CA THR A 80 14.17 1.73 3.49
C THR A 80 13.68 1.79 4.93
N TYR A 81 13.95 0.72 5.69
CA TYR A 81 13.67 0.64 7.13
C TYR A 81 14.93 0.17 7.84
N LYS A 82 15.49 0.99 8.74
CA LYS A 82 16.73 0.68 9.50
C LYS A 82 17.91 0.19 8.63
N GLY A 83 18.03 0.71 7.41
CA GLY A 83 19.07 0.30 6.45
C GLY A 83 18.72 -0.93 5.61
N GLN A 84 17.61 -1.62 5.91
CA GLN A 84 17.09 -2.72 5.10
C GLN A 84 16.26 -2.17 3.93
N LYS A 85 16.41 -2.80 2.76
CA LYS A 85 15.63 -2.45 1.58
C LYS A 85 14.23 -3.02 1.71
N VAL A 86 13.21 -2.18 1.56
CA VAL A 86 11.81 -2.61 1.52
C VAL A 86 11.27 -2.41 0.12
N MET A 87 10.69 -3.45 -0.46
CA MET A 87 10.04 -3.41 -1.77
C MET A 87 8.61 -3.89 -1.65
N ALA A 88 7.65 -3.16 -2.19
CA ALA A 88 6.25 -3.59 -2.28
C ALA A 88 5.83 -3.70 -3.74
N ARG A 89 5.36 -4.88 -4.15
CA ARG A 89 4.81 -5.11 -5.49
C ARG A 89 3.30 -5.19 -5.36
N CYS A 90 2.61 -4.23 -5.96
CA CYS A 90 1.18 -4.08 -5.78
C CYS A 90 0.41 -4.29 -7.08
N LYS A 91 -0.76 -4.91 -6.95
CA LYS A 91 -1.78 -5.08 -7.98
C LYS A 91 -3.00 -4.30 -7.54
N PHE A 92 -3.28 -3.20 -8.23
CA PHE A 92 -4.48 -2.41 -8.03
C PHE A 92 -5.38 -2.54 -9.25
N SER A 93 -6.47 -3.27 -9.11
CA SER A 93 -7.53 -3.39 -10.10
C SER A 93 -8.88 -3.06 -9.45
N ARG A 94 -9.96 -3.13 -10.24
CA ARG A 94 -11.33 -2.92 -9.73
C ARG A 94 -11.68 -3.89 -8.60
N ASP A 95 -11.18 -5.13 -8.69
CA ASP A 95 -11.60 -6.25 -7.84
C ASP A 95 -10.48 -6.75 -6.90
N SER A 96 -9.25 -6.22 -7.01
CA SER A 96 -8.10 -6.64 -6.22
C SER A 96 -7.23 -5.45 -5.82
N ARG A 97 -6.84 -5.42 -4.54
CA ARG A 97 -5.89 -4.46 -3.98
C ARG A 97 -4.93 -5.23 -3.10
N GLU A 98 -3.88 -5.72 -3.72
CA GLU A 98 -2.94 -6.67 -3.10
C GLU A 98 -1.53 -6.13 -3.22
N CYS A 99 -0.72 -6.31 -2.18
CA CYS A 99 0.69 -5.96 -2.19
C CYS A 99 1.52 -7.07 -1.55
N ASP A 100 2.46 -7.62 -2.31
CA ASP A 100 3.52 -8.46 -1.75
C ASP A 100 4.67 -7.56 -1.29
N VAL A 101 5.05 -7.69 -0.04
CA VAL A 101 6.11 -6.90 0.58
C VAL A 101 7.33 -7.77 0.80
N PHE A 102 8.50 -7.23 0.45
CA PHE A 102 9.80 -7.86 0.58
C PHE A 102 10.70 -6.99 1.45
N VAL A 103 11.47 -7.61 2.34
CA VAL A 103 12.50 -6.97 3.16
C VAL A 103 13.84 -7.65 2.84
N ASP A 104 14.82 -6.88 2.37
CA ASP A 104 16.13 -7.38 1.88
C ASP A 104 16.01 -8.51 0.84
N GLY A 105 14.93 -8.51 0.05
CA GLY A 105 14.65 -9.52 -0.97
C GLY A 105 13.91 -10.77 -0.46
N GLU A 106 13.73 -10.91 0.85
CA GLU A 106 12.90 -11.97 1.44
C GLU A 106 11.42 -11.56 1.44
N HIS A 107 10.53 -12.49 1.06
CA HIS A 107 9.10 -12.26 1.12
C HIS A 107 8.63 -12.12 2.57
N ALA A 108 8.10 -10.96 2.92
CA ALA A 108 7.80 -10.56 4.29
C ALA A 108 6.29 -10.57 4.60
N ALA A 109 5.44 -10.13 3.67
CA ALA A 109 3.99 -10.07 3.88
C ALA A 109 3.20 -10.09 2.56
N ASN A 110 1.96 -10.59 2.63
CA ASN A 110 0.97 -10.40 1.57
C ASN A 110 -0.20 -9.59 2.13
N LEU A 111 -0.31 -8.35 1.69
CA LEU A 111 -1.29 -7.38 2.17
C LEU A 111 -2.49 -7.34 1.24
N PHE A 112 -3.64 -7.85 1.71
CA PHE A 112 -4.93 -7.74 1.03
C PHE A 112 -5.68 -6.52 1.58
N LEU A 113 -5.58 -5.38 0.90
CA LEU A 113 -6.17 -4.13 1.36
C LEU A 113 -7.70 -4.16 1.17
N ARG A 114 -8.44 -4.08 2.27
CA ARG A 114 -9.91 -4.15 2.33
C ARG A 114 -10.52 -2.98 3.09
#